data_AF-A0A7I8KNR4-F1
#
_entry.id   AF-A0A7I8KNR4-F1
#
_cell.length_a   1.000
_cell.length_b   1.000
_cell.length_c   1.000
_cell.angle_alpha   90.00
_cell.angle_beta   90.00
_cell.angle_gamma   90.00
#
_symmetry.space_group_name_H-M   'P 1'
#
loop_
_entity.id
_entity.type
_entity.pdbx_description
1 polymer ?
#
loop_
_entity_poly.entity_id
_entity_poly.type
_entity_poly.pdbx_seq_one_letter_code
_entity_poly.pdbx_strand_id
1 'polypeptide(L)' 'MASARVVPTILLLVMLLPLFATTVEPSQIRDCSSLSTRFTGRCSSHTNCSIICRTEGFILGECRGFIRRRCYCIKPCPKQ' A
#
# COMPACT_ATOMS: atom_id res chain seq x y z
N MET A 1 -34.28 31.55 -2.73
CA MET A 1 -35.34 30.87 -1.94
C MET A 1 -35.67 29.56 -2.64
N ALA A 2 -35.09 28.44 -2.22
CA ALA A 2 -35.51 27.14 -2.72
C ALA A 2 -36.90 26.86 -2.12
N SER A 3 -37.91 26.68 -2.98
CA SER A 3 -39.30 26.44 -2.57
C SER A 3 -39.37 25.26 -1.59
N ALA A 4 -40.17 25.39 -0.52
CA ALA A 4 -40.32 24.37 0.54
C ALA A 4 -40.76 22.98 0.01
N ARG A 5 -41.25 22.90 -1.24
CA ARG A 5 -41.63 21.66 -1.93
C ARG A 5 -40.45 20.94 -2.61
N VAL A 6 -39.34 21.65 -2.86
CA VAL A 6 -38.13 21.12 -3.51
C VAL A 6 -37.22 20.44 -2.50
N VAL A 7 -37.26 20.88 -1.24
CA VAL A 7 -36.47 20.29 -0.14
C VAL A 7 -36.83 18.81 0.13
N PRO A 8 -38.10 18.39 0.29
CA PRO A 8 -38.43 17.00 0.59
C PRO A 8 -38.17 16.04 -0.58
N THR A 9 -38.28 16.53 -1.82
CA THR A 9 -38.01 15.73 -3.02
C THR A 9 -36.52 15.48 -3.20
N ILE A 10 -35.67 16.49 -2.97
CA ILE A 10 -34.21 16.32 -2.93
C ILE A 10 -33.82 15.35 -1.81
N LEU A 11 -34.42 15.48 -0.62
CA LEU A 11 -34.12 14.61 0.52
C LEU A 11 -34.44 13.13 0.22
N LEU A 12 -35.59 12.85 -0.40
CA LEU A 12 -35.99 11.51 -0.83
C LEU A 12 -35.02 10.91 -1.86
N LEU A 13 -34.60 11.71 -2.84
CA LEU A 13 -33.64 11.28 -3.87
C LEU A 13 -32.27 10.93 -3.27
N VAL A 14 -31.78 11.72 -2.31
CA VAL A 14 -30.50 11.45 -1.61
C VAL A 14 -30.58 10.18 -0.77
N MET A 15 -31.73 9.90 -0.14
CA MET A 15 -31.93 8.69 0.68
C MET A 15 -32.00 7.40 -0.15
N LEU A 16 -32.39 7.48 -1.43
CA LEU A 16 -32.48 6.32 -2.34
C LEU A 16 -31.17 6.01 -3.07
N LEU A 17 -30.20 6.92 -3.05
CA LEU A 17 -28.89 6.78 -3.70
C LEU A 17 -27.96 5.66 -3.16
N PRO A 18 -27.97 5.22 -1.89
CA PRO A 18 -26.95 4.31 -1.37
C PRO A 18 -27.12 2.84 -1.79
N LEU A 19 -28.21 2.45 -2.48
CA LEU A 19 -28.45 1.04 -2.85
C LEU A 19 -27.40 0.45 -3.81
N PHE A 20 -26.59 1.27 -4.47
CA PHE A 20 -25.58 0.82 -5.44
C PHE A 20 -24.14 0.94 -4.93
N ALA A 21 -23.93 1.29 -3.67
CA ALA A 21 -22.58 1.38 -3.10
C ALA A 21 -22.01 -0.03 -2.82
N THR A 22 -21.60 -0.73 -3.88
CA THR A 22 -20.75 -1.92 -3.72
C THR A 22 -19.41 -1.45 -3.19
N THR A 23 -19.10 -1.78 -1.93
CA THR A 23 -17.76 -1.62 -1.38
C THR A 23 -16.83 -2.59 -2.11
N VAL A 24 -16.12 -2.10 -3.12
CA VAL A 24 -14.97 -2.82 -3.67
C VAL A 24 -13.88 -2.76 -2.61
N GLU A 25 -13.77 -3.82 -1.80
CA GLU A 25 -12.63 -3.98 -0.91
C GLU A 25 -11.37 -4.03 -1.79
N PRO A 26 -10.43 -3.06 -1.65
CA PRO A 26 -9.20 -3.12 -2.41
C PRO A 26 -8.50 -4.41 -2.01
N SER A 27 -8.19 -5.25 -3.00
CA SER A 27 -7.38 -6.44 -2.76
C SER A 27 -6.02 -5.96 -2.22
N GLN A 28 -5.82 -6.01 -0.90
CA GLN A 28 -4.56 -5.63 -0.30
C GLN A 28 -3.51 -6.67 -0.71
N ILE A 29 -2.66 -6.30 -1.65
CA ILE A 29 -1.45 -7.06 -1.94
C ILE A 29 -0.60 -6.93 -0.67
N ARG A 30 -0.51 -8.01 0.10
CA ARG A 30 0.33 -8.05 1.28
C ARG A 30 1.78 -8.18 0.83
N ASP A 31 2.58 -7.18 1.19
CA ASP A 31 4.02 -7.23 0.97
C ASP A 31 4.73 -7.84 2.18
N CYS A 32 5.60 -8.80 1.90
CA CYS A 32 6.47 -9.45 2.86
C CYS A 32 7.86 -8.82 2.75
N SER A 33 8.46 -8.51 3.90
CA SER A 33 9.83 -7.96 3.95
C SER A 33 10.77 -8.85 4.75
N SER A 34 12.00 -9.03 4.27
CA SER A 34 13.07 -9.80 4.91
C SER A 34 14.35 -8.98 4.94
N LEU A 35 15.21 -9.24 5.92
CA LEU A 35 16.57 -8.67 5.92
C LEU A 35 17.36 -9.30 4.76
N SER A 36 18.07 -8.47 4.00
CA SER A 36 19.00 -8.95 2.98
C SER A 36 20.13 -9.76 3.61
N THR A 37 20.43 -10.91 3.01
CA THR A 37 21.53 -11.79 3.44
C THR A 37 22.86 -11.42 2.78
N ARG A 38 22.81 -10.77 1.61
CA ARG A 38 23.99 -10.38 0.84
C ARG A 38 24.45 -8.94 1.11
N PHE A 39 23.56 -8.08 1.59
CA PHE A 39 23.89 -6.69 1.87
C PHE A 39 24.72 -6.58 3.15
N THR A 40 25.92 -6.04 3.03
CA THR A 40 26.84 -5.82 4.16
C THR A 40 27.03 -4.34 4.45
N GLY A 41 27.23 -4.02 5.73
CA GLY A 41 27.48 -2.64 6.16
C GLY A 41 26.25 -1.75 6.28
N ARG A 42 26.47 -0.44 6.22
CA ARG A 42 25.45 0.59 6.43
C ARG A 42 24.67 0.84 5.15
N CYS A 43 23.34 0.75 5.22
CA CYS A 43 22.49 1.06 4.07
C CYS A 43 22.42 2.58 3.83
N SER A 44 23.11 3.06 2.79
CA SER A 44 23.14 4.48 2.38
C SER A 44 22.35 4.76 1.10
N SER A 45 22.18 3.76 0.23
CA SER A 45 21.48 3.87 -1.06
C SER A 45 20.39 2.81 -1.16
N HIS A 46 19.14 3.27 -1.30
CA HIS A 46 17.98 2.40 -1.56
C HIS A 46 18.12 1.68 -2.91
N THR A 47 18.68 2.34 -3.92
CA THR A 47 18.92 1.74 -5.24
C THR A 47 19.88 0.55 -5.14
N ASN A 48 21.00 0.69 -4.42
CA ASN A 48 21.94 -0.41 -4.23
C ASN A 48 21.33 -1.56 -3.44
N CYS A 49 20.55 -1.24 -2.39
CA CYS A 49 19.79 -2.24 -1.64
C CYS A 49 18.80 -2.99 -2.56
N SER A 50 18.04 -2.28 -3.39
CA SER A 50 17.09 -2.87 -4.34
C SER A 50 17.77 -3.77 -5.37
N ILE A 51 18.93 -3.37 -5.92
CA ILE A 51 19.71 -4.20 -6.86
C ILE A 51 20.14 -5.52 -6.20
N ILE A 52 20.67 -5.47 -4.97
CA ILE A 52 21.08 -6.67 -4.24
C ILE A 52 19.87 -7.56 -3.93
N CYS A 53 18.76 -6.98 -3.47
CA CYS A 53 17.52 -7.70 -3.19
C CYS A 53 16.96 -8.42 -4.42
N ARG A 54 17.10 -7.84 -5.63
CA ARG A 54 16.75 -8.52 -6.88
C ARG A 54 17.57 -9.77 -7.12
N THR A 55 18.86 -9.77 -6.77
CA THR A 55 19.70 -10.99 -6.84
C THR A 55 19.32 -12.04 -5.81
N GLU A 56 18.61 -11.66 -4.75
CA GLU A 56 18.08 -12.56 -3.72
C GLU A 56 16.65 -13.06 -4.04
N GLY A 57 16.09 -12.69 -5.21
CA GLY A 57 14.74 -13.11 -5.63
C GLY A 57 13.61 -12.25 -5.07
N PHE A 58 13.90 -11.04 -4.58
CA PHE A 58 12.90 -10.05 -4.20
C PHE A 58 12.69 -9.03 -5.32
N ILE A 59 11.55 -8.35 -5.34
CA ILE A 59 11.24 -7.38 -6.42
C ILE A 59 11.75 -5.97 -6.10
N LEU A 60 11.92 -5.68 -4.81
CA LEU A 60 12.23 -4.35 -4.27
C LEU A 60 13.16 -4.47 -3.07
N GLY A 61 13.78 -3.35 -2.68
CA GLY A 61 14.55 -3.25 -1.45
C GLY A 61 14.68 -1.81 -0.97
N GLU A 62 14.68 -1.62 0.36
CA GLU A 62 14.78 -0.30 0.98
C GLU A 62 15.64 -0.29 2.26
N CYS A 63 16.29 0.84 2.51
CA CYS A 63 17.07 1.08 3.72
C CYS A 63 16.17 1.52 4.89
N ARG A 64 15.98 0.66 5.89
CA ARG A 64 15.19 0.97 7.10
C ARG A 64 16.06 1.23 8.33
N GLY A 65 15.54 2.06 9.24
CA GLY A 65 16.17 2.44 10.50
C GLY A 65 16.84 3.81 10.43
N PHE A 66 16.96 4.49 11.58
CA PHE A 66 17.63 5.79 11.70
C PHE A 66 19.10 5.61 12.15
N ILE A 67 19.31 4.96 13.31
CA ILE A 67 20.64 4.74 13.91
C ILE A 67 21.33 3.48 13.42
N ARG A 68 20.61 2.46 12.93
CA ARG A 68 21.17 1.26 12.28
C ARG A 68 20.47 0.98 10.95
N ARG A 69 20.88 1.70 9.90
CA ARG A 69 20.31 1.54 8.55
C ARG A 69 20.68 0.16 7.99
N ARG A 70 19.68 -0.70 7.83
CA ARG A 70 19.81 -2.04 7.24
C ARG A 70 18.97 -2.14 5.96
N CYS A 71 19.41 -2.98 5.03
CA CYS A 71 18.69 -3.25 3.79
C CYS A 71 17.61 -4.31 4.02
N TYR A 72 16.36 -3.96 3.73
CA TYR A 72 15.22 -4.88 3.76
C TYR A 72 14.73 -5.12 2.34
N CYS A 73 14.65 -6.38 1.95
CA CYS A 73 14.13 -6.83 0.67
C CYS A 73 12.63 -7.09 0.77
N ILE A 74 11.87 -6.68 -0.24
CA ILE A 74 10.41 -6.72 -0.26
C ILE A 74 9.92 -7.51 -1.46
N LYS A 75 8.94 -8.38 -1.22
CA LYS A 75 8.22 -9.12 -2.25
C LYS A 75 6.76 -9.36 -1.87
N PRO A 76 5.86 -9.58 -2.84
CA PRO A 76 4.50 -10.00 -2.54
C PRO A 76 4.55 -11.28 -1.71
N CYS A 77 3.79 -11.32 -0.61
CA CYS A 77 3.64 -12.54 0.14
C CYS A 77 3.00 -13.62 -0.75
N PRO A 78 3.41 -14.89 -0.62
CA PRO A 78 2.67 -15.97 -1.25
C PRO A 78 1.21 -15.91 -0.77
N LYS A 79 0.28 -16.08 -1.71
CA LYS A 79 -1.13 -16.32 -1.38
C LYS A 79 -1.16 -17.65 -0.64
N GLN A 80 -1.55 -17.62 0.64
CA GLN A 80 -1.76 -18.80 1.47
C GLN A 80 -2.94 -19.60 0.93
#